data_AF-A0A5R9AA48-F1
#
_entry.id   AF-A0A5R9AA48-F1
#
_cell.length_a   1.000
_cell.length_b   1.000
_cell.length_c   1.000
_cell.angle_alpha   90.00
_cell.angle_beta   90.00
_cell.angle_gamma   90.00
#
_symmetry.space_group_name_H-M   'P 1'
#
loop_
_entity.id
_entity.type
_entity.pdbx_description
1 polymer ?
#
loop_
_entity_poly.entity_id
_entity_poly.type
_entity_poly.pdbx_seq_one_letter_code
_entity_poly.pdbx_strand_id
1 'polypeptide(L)'
;MVLIPTVWFLVGVAHIQSATYAAVGAADQATKMYTYSDAAPAVRAQRSEASVHAALADFGISPEHGTVRRYCSADCEEVGSLVRYEIEIRVPVPLLPEIGGWEHALVSVSASSTGVQGE
;
A
#
# COMPACT_ATOMS: atom_id res chain seq x y z
N MET A 1 31.27 10.01 19.30
CA MET A 1 30.13 9.14 19.67
C MET A 1 28.91 9.56 18.84
N VAL A 2 28.91 9.24 17.54
CA VAL A 2 27.82 9.59 16.59
C VAL A 2 27.26 8.34 15.89
N LEU A 3 27.91 7.19 16.07
CA LEU A 3 27.54 5.93 15.41
C LEU A 3 26.09 5.52 15.69
N ILE A 4 25.66 5.56 16.96
CA ILE A 4 24.31 5.10 17.34
C ILE A 4 23.23 5.97 16.67
N PRO A 5 23.23 7.31 16.79
CA PRO A 5 22.27 8.15 16.06
C PRO A 5 22.31 7.97 14.54
N THR A 6 23.50 7.87 13.93
CA THR A 6 23.62 7.70 12.48
C THR A 6 23.05 6.37 12.01
N VAL A 7 23.35 5.26 12.70
CA VAL A 7 22.82 3.95 12.33
C VAL A 7 21.30 3.93 12.47
N TRP A 8 20.76 4.49 13.55
CA TRP A 8 19.30 4.58 13.72
C TRP A 8 18.65 5.40 12.60
N PHE A 9 19.26 6.52 12.21
CA PHE A 9 18.79 7.31 11.07
C PHE A 9 18.81 6.52 9.75
N LEU A 10 19.90 5.81 9.46
CA LEU A 10 20.01 4.98 8.25
C LEU A 10 18.96 3.87 8.21
N VAL A 11 18.69 3.22 9.34
CA VAL A 11 17.61 2.22 9.47
C VAL A 11 16.25 2.86 9.21
N GLY A 12 15.97 4.03 9.79
CA GLY A 12 14.74 4.78 9.52
C GLY A 12 14.53 5.08 8.03
N VAL A 13 15.57 5.58 7.36
CA VAL A 13 15.54 5.85 5.91
C VAL A 13 15.34 4.56 5.10
N ALA A 14 15.95 3.44 5.50
CA ALA A 14 15.75 2.15 4.85
C ALA A 14 14.29 1.67 4.96
N HIS A 15 13.66 1.85 6.13
CA HIS A 15 12.24 1.52 6.33
C HIS A 15 11.29 2.42 5.51
N ILE A 16 11.60 3.71 5.38
CA ILE A 16 10.80 4.62 4.54
C ILE A 16 10.87 4.18 3.07
N GLN A 17 12.07 3.83 2.61
CA GLN A 17 12.26 3.34 1.23
C GLN A 17 11.54 2.00 1.01
N SER A 18 11.66 1.04 1.95
CA SER A 18 10.96 -0.24 1.83
C SER A 18 9.44 -0.07 1.77
N ALA A 19 8.87 0.80 2.62
CA ALA A 19 7.45 1.13 2.59
C ALA A 19 7.04 1.82 1.28
N THR A 20 7.89 2.69 0.72
CA THR A 20 7.59 3.34 -0.57
C THR A 20 7.51 2.31 -1.70
N TYR A 21 8.45 1.36 -1.75
CA TYR A 21 8.40 0.26 -2.74
C TYR A 21 7.20 -0.66 -2.53
N ALA A 22 6.86 -0.96 -1.27
CA ALA A 22 5.66 -1.72 -0.93
C ALA A 22 4.38 -1.01 -1.44
N ALA A 23 4.26 0.30 -1.20
CA ALA A 23 3.11 1.09 -1.65
C ALA A 23 2.99 1.09 -3.18
N VAL A 24 4.10 1.29 -3.91
CA VAL A 24 4.11 1.27 -5.38
C VAL A 24 3.71 -0.10 -5.92
N GLY A 25 4.30 -1.18 -5.40
CA GLY A 25 3.99 -2.55 -5.81
C GLY A 25 2.55 -2.94 -5.51
N ALA A 26 2.07 -2.62 -4.30
CA ALA A 26 0.70 -2.87 -3.89
C ALA A 26 -0.31 -2.10 -4.76
N ALA A 27 -0.06 -0.83 -5.06
CA ALA A 27 -0.94 -0.02 -5.90
C ALA A 27 -1.05 -0.59 -7.32
N ASP A 28 0.09 -0.98 -7.91
CA ASP A 28 0.14 -1.59 -9.24
C ASP A 28 -0.57 -2.96 -9.27
N GLN A 29 -0.31 -3.81 -8.28
CA GLN A 29 -0.93 -5.13 -8.20
C GLN A 29 -2.45 -5.05 -7.95
N ALA A 30 -2.90 -4.15 -7.07
CA ALA A 30 -4.32 -3.93 -6.82
C ALA A 30 -5.05 -3.46 -8.07
N THR A 31 -4.46 -2.49 -8.79
CA THR A 31 -5.02 -1.96 -10.03
C THR A 31 -5.15 -3.07 -11.07
N LYS A 32 -4.08 -3.83 -11.33
CA LYS A 32 -4.08 -4.95 -12.29
C LYS A 32 -5.09 -6.03 -11.90
N MET A 33 -5.15 -6.40 -10.62
CA MET A 33 -6.09 -7.41 -10.13
C MET A 33 -7.54 -6.98 -10.34
N TYR A 34 -7.82 -5.68 -10.19
CA TYR A 34 -9.16 -5.14 -10.42
C TYR A 34 -9.49 -5.08 -11.91
N THR A 35 -8.60 -4.56 -12.75
CA THR A 35 -8.89 -4.27 -14.16
C THR A 35 -8.85 -5.50 -15.06
N TYR A 36 -8.05 -6.52 -14.74
CA TYR A 36 -7.87 -7.72 -15.57
C TYR A 36 -8.68 -8.94 -15.10
N SER A 37 -9.46 -8.81 -14.02
CA SER A 37 -10.28 -9.93 -13.55
C SER A 37 -11.67 -9.91 -14.17
N ASP A 38 -12.10 -11.07 -14.67
CA ASP A 38 -13.48 -11.30 -15.18
C ASP A 38 -14.50 -11.60 -14.05
N ALA A 39 -14.08 -11.48 -12.79
CA ALA A 39 -14.96 -11.75 -11.65
C ALA A 39 -15.97 -10.62 -11.46
N ALA A 40 -17.04 -10.91 -10.71
CA ALA A 40 -18.01 -9.88 -10.32
C ALA A 40 -17.31 -8.70 -9.58
N PRO A 41 -17.78 -7.46 -9.74
CA PRO A 41 -17.15 -6.24 -9.23
C PRO A 41 -16.76 -6.29 -7.74
N ALA A 42 -17.64 -6.82 -6.90
CA ALA A 42 -17.38 -6.99 -5.47
C ALA A 42 -16.23 -7.98 -5.19
N VAL A 43 -16.13 -9.05 -5.97
CA VAL A 43 -15.04 -10.04 -5.86
C VAL A 43 -13.71 -9.44 -6.35
N ARG A 44 -13.73 -8.63 -7.42
CA ARG A 44 -12.54 -7.90 -7.88
C ARG A 44 -12.02 -6.94 -6.82
N ALA A 45 -12.93 -6.17 -6.20
CA ALA A 45 -12.60 -5.27 -5.10
C ALA A 45 -11.91 -6.02 -3.96
N GLN A 46 -12.54 -7.08 -3.47
CA GLN A 46 -12.01 -7.89 -2.37
C GLN A 46 -10.66 -8.52 -2.69
N ARG A 47 -10.48 -9.08 -3.90
CA ARG A 47 -9.21 -9.67 -4.33
C ARG A 47 -8.10 -8.64 -4.48
N SER A 48 -8.45 -7.42 -4.91
CA SER A 48 -7.49 -6.32 -5.04
C SER A 48 -7.05 -5.80 -3.67
N GLU A 49 -7.95 -5.75 -2.69
CA GLU A 49 -7.57 -5.43 -1.29
C GLU A 49 -6.71 -6.56 -0.69
N ALA A 50 -7.06 -7.82 -0.93
CA ALA A 50 -6.26 -8.96 -0.50
C ALA A 50 -4.85 -8.97 -1.12
N SER A 51 -4.70 -8.54 -2.39
CA SER A 51 -3.39 -8.43 -3.02
C SER A 51 -2.53 -7.32 -2.41
N VAL A 52 -3.14 -6.21 -1.97
CA VAL A 52 -2.44 -5.19 -1.17
C VAL A 52 -1.92 -5.81 0.13
N HIS A 53 -2.76 -6.53 0.87
CA HIS A 53 -2.34 -7.15 2.13
C HIS A 53 -1.19 -8.15 1.93
N ALA A 54 -1.22 -8.94 0.85
CA ALA A 54 -0.12 -9.82 0.50
C ALA A 54 1.18 -9.03 0.20
N ALA A 55 1.09 -7.98 -0.63
CA ALA A 55 2.24 -7.13 -0.93
C ALA A 55 2.80 -6.43 0.31
N LEU A 56 1.97 -5.97 1.25
CA LEU A 56 2.45 -5.41 2.52
C LEU A 56 3.18 -6.46 3.37
N ALA A 57 2.64 -7.68 3.43
CA ALA A 57 3.25 -8.77 4.17
C ALA A 57 4.64 -9.17 3.64
N ASP A 58 4.86 -9.09 2.32
CA ASP A 58 6.17 -9.34 1.70
C ASP A 58 7.26 -8.34 2.17
N PHE A 59 6.85 -7.15 2.61
CA PHE A 59 7.73 -6.13 3.19
C PHE A 59 7.71 -6.11 4.73
N GLY A 60 7.04 -7.08 5.36
CA GLY A 60 6.90 -7.16 6.82
C GLY A 60 6.05 -6.05 7.42
N ILE A 61 5.17 -5.43 6.62
CA ILE A 61 4.28 -4.36 7.03
C ILE A 61 2.92 -4.96 7.36
N SER A 62 2.42 -4.69 8.56
CA SER A 62 1.12 -5.20 8.98
C SER A 62 -0.03 -4.49 8.23
N PRO A 63 -1.11 -5.20 7.86
CA PRO A 63 -2.29 -4.62 7.22
C PRO A 63 -2.84 -3.35 7.88
N GLU A 64 -2.83 -3.23 9.21
CA GLU A 64 -3.32 -2.03 9.91
C GLU A 64 -2.53 -0.74 9.59
N HIS A 65 -1.28 -0.88 9.15
CA HIS A 65 -0.45 0.25 8.73
C HIS A 65 -0.78 0.74 7.32
N GLY A 66 -1.51 -0.07 6.52
CA GLY A 66 -1.91 0.25 5.16
C GLY A 66 -3.35 0.75 5.05
N THR A 67 -3.57 1.80 4.27
CA THR A 67 -4.91 2.26 3.87
C THR A 67 -5.05 2.15 2.36
N VAL A 68 -6.13 1.51 1.92
CA VAL A 68 -6.45 1.34 0.50
C VAL A 68 -7.57 2.29 0.13
N ARG A 69 -7.37 3.07 -0.93
CA ARG A 69 -8.42 3.91 -1.51
C ARG A 69 -8.57 3.59 -2.99
N ARG A 70 -9.80 3.36 -3.43
CA ARG A 70 -10.14 3.18 -4.84
C ARG A 70 -10.89 4.41 -5.34
N TYR A 71 -10.47 4.90 -6.50
CA TYR A 71 -11.08 6.01 -7.22
C TYR A 71 -11.41 5.58 -8.64
N CYS A 72 -12.55 6.02 -9.16
CA CYS A 72 -12.97 5.78 -10.54
C CYS A 72 -13.33 7.10 -11.20
N SER A 73 -13.00 7.27 -12.48
CA SER A 73 -13.33 8.50 -13.22
C SER A 73 -14.83 8.67 -13.46
N ALA A 74 -15.52 7.55 -13.67
CA ALA A 74 -16.98 7.44 -13.76
C ALA A 74 -17.40 6.23 -12.89
N ASP A 75 -18.15 5.28 -13.44
CA ASP A 75 -18.40 4.01 -12.77
C ASP A 75 -17.16 3.10 -12.87
N CYS A 76 -16.85 2.33 -11.82
CA CYS A 76 -15.75 1.36 -11.84
C CYS A 76 -16.07 0.13 -12.72
N GLU A 77 -17.35 -0.08 -13.04
CA GLU A 77 -17.82 -1.20 -13.85
C GLU A 77 -17.94 -0.81 -15.34
N GLU A 78 -17.91 0.48 -15.65
CA GLU A 78 -17.99 0.97 -17.03
C GLU A 78 -16.70 0.66 -17.79
N VAL A 79 -16.86 0.02 -18.95
CA VAL A 79 -15.76 -0.29 -19.86
C VAL A 79 -15.05 0.98 -20.29
N GLY A 80 -13.71 0.99 -20.21
CA GLY A 80 -12.91 2.16 -20.53
C GLY A 80 -12.78 3.19 -19.38
N SER A 81 -13.46 2.98 -18.25
CA SER A 81 -13.29 3.83 -17.05
C SER A 81 -11.88 3.70 -16.46
N LEU A 82 -11.35 4.80 -15.93
CA LEU A 82 -10.06 4.83 -15.26
C LEU A 82 -10.23 4.45 -13.79
N VAL A 83 -9.68 3.30 -13.41
CA VAL A 83 -9.65 2.83 -12.03
C VAL A 83 -8.28 3.13 -11.44
N ARG A 84 -8.25 3.86 -10.33
CA ARG A 84 -7.02 4.19 -9.59
C ARG A 84 -7.08 3.60 -8.19
N TYR A 85 -6.05 2.86 -7.82
CA TYR A 85 -5.79 2.49 -6.44
C TYR A 85 -4.70 3.39 -5.88
N GLU A 86 -4.95 3.96 -4.71
CA GLU A 86 -3.98 4.68 -3.89
C GLU A 86 -3.75 3.89 -2.60
N ILE A 87 -2.48 3.61 -2.32
CA ILE A 87 -2.05 2.91 -1.12
C ILE A 87 -1.24 3.90 -0.29
N GLU A 88 -1.72 4.14 0.93
CA GLU A 88 -1.00 4.92 1.94
C GLU A 88 -0.50 3.97 3.02
N ILE A 89 0.78 4.07 3.36
CA ILE A 89 1.41 3.27 4.40
C ILE A 89 1.96 4.20 5.48
N ARG A 90 1.55 3.96 6.71
CA ARG A 90 2.15 4.55 7.90
C ARG A 90 3.41 3.77 8.26
N VAL A 91 4.59 4.36 8.09
CA VAL A 91 5.87 3.66 8.26
C VAL A 91 6.12 3.40 9.75
N PRO A 92 6.19 2.13 10.20
CA PRO A 92 6.38 1.81 11.62
C PRO A 92 7.76 2.26 12.10
N VAL A 93 7.86 2.66 13.35
CA VAL A 93 9.13 3.13 13.92
C VAL A 93 10.09 1.94 14.15
N PRO A 94 11.32 1.96 13.60
CA PRO A 94 12.26 0.86 13.77
C PRO A 94 12.67 0.68 15.24
N LEU A 95 12.74 -0.58 15.67
CA LEU A 95 13.24 -1.01 16.98
C LEU A 95 12.46 -0.48 18.19
N LEU A 96 11.27 0.08 17.95
CA LEU A 96 10.35 0.52 18.99
C LEU A 96 9.15 -0.44 19.03
N PRO A 97 8.99 -1.24 20.10
CA PRO A 97 7.82 -2.10 20.24
C PRO A 97 6.56 -1.23 20.45
N GLU A 98 5.42 -1.73 20.00
CA GLU A 98 4.13 -1.07 20.28
C GLU A 98 3.85 -1.09 21.78
N ILE A 99 3.94 0.09 22.41
CA ILE A 99 3.69 0.28 23.84
C ILE A 99 2.33 0.94 24.03
N GLY A 100 1.41 0.23 24.67
CA GLY A 100 0.13 0.80 25.10
C GLY A 100 -0.92 1.01 23.99
N GLY A 101 -0.81 0.32 22.84
CA GLY A 101 -1.79 0.41 21.74
C GLY A 101 -1.71 1.70 20.92
N TRP A 102 -0.64 2.48 21.09
CA TRP A 102 -0.36 3.66 20.27
C TRP A 102 0.46 3.23 19.05
N GLU A 103 -0.12 3.34 17.86
CA GLU A 103 0.60 3.10 16.59
C GLU A 103 1.54 4.28 16.31
N HIS A 104 2.83 4.08 16.52
CA HIS A 104 3.85 5.07 16.20
C HIS A 104 4.21 4.98 14.72
N ALA A 105 4.04 6.09 13.99
CA ALA A 105 4.50 6.22 12.61
C ALA A 105 5.61 7.27 12.50
N LEU A 106 6.69 6.95 11.78
CA LEU A 106 7.72 7.94 11.45
C LEU A 106 7.18 9.00 10.49
N VAL A 107 6.57 8.53 9.41
CA VAL A 107 6.00 9.30 8.30
C VAL A 107 4.88 8.47 7.66
N SER A 108 4.04 9.08 6.84
CA SER A 108 3.24 8.35 5.86
C SER A 108 3.89 8.46 4.47
N VAL A 109 3.85 7.36 3.73
CA VAL A 109 4.22 7.32 2.30
C VAL A 109 2.99 6.89 1.52
N SER A 110 2.82 7.41 0.31
CA SER A 110 1.70 7.04 -0.55
C SER A 110 2.18 6.82 -1.98
N ALA A 111 1.51 5.89 -2.66
CA ALA A 111 1.68 5.63 -4.07
C ALA A 111 0.34 5.30 -4.71
N SER A 112 0.20 5.59 -6.00
CA SER A 112 -1.01 5.27 -6.74
C SER A 112 -0.70 4.67 -8.10
N SER A 113 -1.54 3.75 -8.56
CA SER A 113 -1.52 3.23 -9.92
C SER A 113 -2.91 3.39 -10.54
N THR A 114 -2.95 3.67 -11.85
CA THR A 114 -4.19 3.85 -12.61
C THR A 114 -4.19 2.89 -13.78
N GLY A 115 -5.31 2.18 -13.97
CA GLY A 115 -5.54 1.25 -15.07
C GLY A 115 -6.87 1.53 -15.74
N VAL A 116 -7.02 1.01 -16.95
CA VAL A 116 -8.29 1.09 -17.70
C VAL A 116 -9.08 -0.18 -17.42
N GLN A 117 -10.37 -0.05 -17.13
CA GLN A 117 -11.26 -1.21 -17.02
C GLN A 117 -11.33 -1.93 -18.36
N GLY A 118 -10.84 -3.16 -18.39
CA GLY A 118 -10.89 -4.03 -19.57
C GLY A 118 -12.32 -4.34 -19.98
N GLU A 119 -12.50 -4.55 -21.29
CA GLU A 119 -13.76 -4.96 -21.93
C GLU A 119 -14.18 -6.37 -21.54
#